data_AF-A0A371G391-F1
#
_entry.id   AF-A0A371G391-F1
#
_cell.length_a   1.000
_cell.length_b   1.000
_cell.length_c   1.000
_cell.angle_alpha   90.00
_cell.angle_beta   90.00
_cell.angle_gamma   90.00
#
_symmetry.space_group_name_H-M   'P 1'
#
loop_
_entity.id
_entity.type
_entity.pdbx_description
1 polymer ?
#
loop_
_entity_poly.entity_id
_entity_poly.type
_entity_poly.pdbx_seq_one_letter_code
_entity_poly.pdbx_strand_id
1 'polypeptide(L)' 'MSLHGYRRNHSGHLVSIRGIEVDKEKFNFIKDFSKIALPLAKLLQKHVEFLFDQPCEDAFQELKKRLTSTPILQAPN' A
#
# COMPACT_ATOMS: atom_id res chain seq x y z
N MET A 1 0.80 -17.09 -26.63
CA MET A 1 0.36 -15.74 -27.04
C MET A 1 0.78 -14.77 -25.95
N SER A 2 1.91 -14.10 -26.12
CA SER A 2 2.46 -13.16 -25.14
C SER A 2 1.74 -11.82 -25.29
N LEU A 3 0.85 -11.50 -24.36
CA LEU A 3 0.43 -10.11 -24.18
C LEU A 3 1.68 -9.34 -23.73
N HIS A 4 2.16 -8.47 -24.62
CA HIS A 4 3.32 -7.61 -24.40
C HIS A 4 3.21 -6.93 -23.03
N GLY A 5 4.12 -7.27 -22.10
CA GLY A 5 4.26 -6.57 -20.82
C GLY A 5 3.87 -7.33 -19.55
N TYR A 6 3.23 -8.52 -19.63
CA TYR A 6 2.78 -9.25 -18.43
C TYR A 6 3.19 -10.73 -18.45
N ARG A 7 3.56 -11.27 -17.28
CA ARG A 7 3.92 -12.68 -17.04
C ARG A 7 3.00 -13.29 -15.99
N ARG A 8 2.57 -14.54 -16.17
CA ARG A 8 1.90 -15.31 -15.11
C ARG A 8 2.90 -15.88 -14.10
N ASN A 9 2.63 -15.67 -12.82
CA ASN A 9 3.39 -16.30 -11.74
C ASN A 9 2.91 -17.75 -11.49
N HIS A 10 3.61 -18.47 -10.61
CA HIS A 10 3.31 -19.88 -10.30
C HIS A 10 1.92 -20.09 -9.65
N SER A 11 1.33 -19.04 -9.07
CA SER A 11 -0.04 -19.05 -8.52
C SER A 11 -1.11 -18.61 -9.54
N GLY A 12 -0.74 -18.35 -10.80
CA GLY A 12 -1.66 -18.01 -11.88
C GLY A 12 -2.05 -16.53 -12.01
N HIS A 13 -1.49 -15.63 -11.19
CA HIS A 13 -1.71 -14.18 -11.28
C HIS A 13 -0.84 -13.54 -12.37
N LEU A 14 -1.40 -12.55 -13.07
CA LEU A 14 -0.68 -11.73 -14.04
C LEU A 14 0.14 -10.66 -13.31
N VAL A 15 1.44 -10.63 -13.57
CA VAL A 15 2.40 -9.69 -12.98
C VAL A 15 3.08 -8.92 -14.12
N SER A 16 3.18 -7.60 -13.98
CA SER A 16 3.91 -6.75 -14.95
C SER A 16 5.38 -7.14 -14.98
N ILE A 17 5.97 -7.25 -16.17
CA ILE A 17 7.41 -7.51 -16.34
C ILE A 17 8.27 -6.31 -15.94
N ARG A 18 7.67 -5.12 -15.78
CA ARG A 18 8.36 -3.89 -15.35
C ARG A 18 8.54 -3.81 -13.82
N GLY A 19 8.10 -4.82 -13.08
CA GLY A 19 8.12 -4.87 -11.62
C GLY A 19 6.74 -4.60 -11.01
N ILE A 20 6.68 -4.57 -9.67
CA ILE A 20 5.51 -4.09 -8.94
C ILE A 20 5.45 -2.58 -9.17
N GLU A 21 4.69 -2.16 -10.18
CA GLU A 21 4.36 -0.75 -10.36
C GLU A 21 3.40 -0.38 -9.22
N VAL A 22 3.96 0.20 -8.16
CA VAL A 22 3.15 0.83 -7.12
C VAL A 22 2.50 2.02 -7.78
N ASP A 23 1.24 1.85 -8.14
CA ASP A 23 0.44 2.90 -8.72
C ASP A 23 0.50 4.14 -7.83
N LYS A 24 1.04 5.23 -8.39
CA LYS A 24 1.27 6.48 -7.67
C LYS A 24 -0.06 7.10 -7.21
N GLU A 25 -1.17 6.78 -7.89
CA GLU A 25 -2.52 7.21 -7.53
C GLU A 25 -3.02 6.46 -6.29
N LYS A 26 -2.54 5.24 -6.01
CA LYS A 26 -3.00 4.43 -4.88
C LYS A 26 -2.82 5.14 -3.52
N PHE A 27 -1.79 5.97 -3.38
CA PHE A 27 -1.58 6.75 -2.16
C PHE A 27 -2.51 7.97 -2.05
N ASN A 28 -2.98 8.54 -3.16
CA ASN A 28 -3.90 9.68 -3.16
C ASN A 28 -5.36 9.29 -2.85
N PHE A 29 -5.70 8.00 -2.94
CA PHE A 29 -7.06 7.51 -2.66
C PHE A 29 -7.39 7.36 -1.17
N ILE A 30 -6.40 7.32 -0.29
CA ILE A 30 -6.65 7.17 1.15
C ILE A 30 -6.99 8.53 1.74
N LYS A 31 -8.28 8.84 1.83
CA LYS A 31 -8.77 10.02 2.53
C LYS A 31 -8.18 10.09 3.94
N ASP A 32 -7.69 11.26 4.32
CA ASP A 32 -7.06 11.51 5.63
C ASP A 32 -5.81 10.66 5.93
N PHE A 33 -5.10 10.16 4.90
CA PHE A 33 -3.88 9.36 5.06
C PHE A 33 -2.89 9.95 6.07
N SER A 34 -2.58 11.24 5.97
CA SER A 34 -1.62 11.90 6.87
C SER A 34 -2.06 11.84 8.34
N LYS A 35 -3.36 11.83 8.63
CA LYS A 35 -3.88 11.69 10.00
C LYS A 35 -3.69 10.27 10.52
N ILE A 36 -3.97 9.28 9.68
CA ILE A 36 -3.83 7.85 10.03
C ILE A 36 -2.36 7.48 10.19
N ALA A 37 -1.49 7.98 9.33
CA ALA A 37 -0.06 7.69 9.36
C ALA A 37 0.70 8.43 10.47
N LEU A 38 0.09 9.41 11.14
CA LEU A 38 0.76 10.26 12.12
C LEU A 38 1.40 9.49 13.30
N PRO A 39 0.73 8.49 13.94
CA PRO A 39 1.35 7.70 15.00
C PRO A 39 2.58 6.95 14.49
N LEU A 40 2.49 6.37 13.29
CA LEU A 40 3.61 5.65 12.67
C LEU A 40 4.76 6.59 12.29
N ALA A 41 4.46 7.81 11.84
CA ALA A 41 5.47 8.80 11.51
C ALA A 41 6.28 9.25 12.74
N LYS A 42 5.67 9.24 13.94
CA LYS A 42 6.36 9.54 15.20
C LYS A 42 7.42 8.48 15.55
N LEU A 43 7.19 7.22 15.20
CA LEU A 43 8.15 6.13 15.41
C LEU A 43 9.46 6.32 14.62
N LEU A 44 9.43 7.09 13.54
CA LEU A 44 10.58 7.34 12.68
C LEU A 44 11.35 8.62 13.05
N GLN A 45 10.91 9.35 14.08
CA GLN A 45 11.56 10.58 14.51
C GLN A 45 12.86 10.27 15.24
N LYS A 46 13.91 11.04 14.93
CA LYS A 46 15.19 10.94 15.64
C LYS A 46 15.01 11.41 17.08
N HIS A 47 15.72 10.76 18.01
CA HIS A 47 15.71 11.08 19.44
C HIS A 47 14.35 10.88 20.15
N VAL A 48 13.42 10.15 19.53
CA VAL A 48 12.18 9.69 20.18
C VAL A 48 12.33 8.20 20.45
N GLU A 49 11.86 7.76 21.62
CA GLU A 49 11.81 6.34 21.96
C GLU A 49 10.85 5.61 21.03
N PHE A 50 11.29 4.47 20.48
CA PHE A 50 10.44 3.66 19.63
C PHE A 50 9.38 2.95 20.48
N LEU A 51 8.21 3.58 20.63
CA LEU A 51 7.09 3.04 21.38
C LEU A 51 5.95 2.67 20.42
N PHE A 52 5.88 1.39 20.06
CA PHE A 52 4.78 0.85 19.26
C PHE A 52 3.59 0.51 20.17
N ASP A 53 2.77 1.51 20.44
CA ASP A 53 1.60 1.43 21.32
C ASP A 53 0.30 1.14 20.54
N GLN A 54 -0.82 1.05 21.26
CA GLN A 54 -2.14 0.77 20.66
C GLN A 54 -2.51 1.75 19.52
N PRO A 55 -2.31 3.09 19.66
CA PRO A 55 -2.47 4.02 18.55
C PRO A 55 -1.67 3.68 17.29
N CYS A 56 -0.45 3.15 17.43
CA CYS A 56 0.38 2.73 16.30
C CYS A 56 -0.19 1.47 15.63
N GLU A 57 -0.60 0.48 16.42
CA GLU A 57 -1.22 -0.75 15.91
C GLU A 57 -2.54 -0.44 15.17
N ASP A 58 -3.40 0.39 15.75
CA ASP A 58 -4.67 0.79 15.15
C ASP A 58 -4.46 1.52 13.81
N ALA A 59 -3.49 2.44 13.78
CA ALA A 59 -3.09 3.13 12.56
C ALA A 59 -2.57 2.17 11.48
N PHE A 60 -1.76 1.19 11.87
CA PHE A 60 -1.22 0.19 10.96
C PHE A 60 -2.31 -0.71 10.36
N GLN A 61 -3.23 -1.20 11.19
CA GLN A 61 -4.33 -2.05 10.73
C GLN A 61 -5.31 -1.29 9.83
N GLU A 62 -5.61 -0.03 10.15
CA GLU A 62 -6.48 0.80 9.32
C GLU A 62 -5.84 1.07 7.94
N LEU A 63 -4.53 1.37 7.91
CA LEU A 63 -3.80 1.50 6.64
C LEU A 63 -3.84 0.22 5.82
N LYS A 64 -3.57 -0.93 6.46
CA LYS A 64 -3.64 -2.24 5.81
C LYS A 64 -5.02 -2.46 5.19
N LYS A 65 -6.09 -2.26 5.97
CA LYS A 65 -7.48 -2.40 5.52
C LYS A 65 -7.78 -1.52 4.31
N ARG A 66 -7.42 -0.24 4.33
CA ARG A 66 -7.68 0.69 3.22
C ARG A 66 -6.88 0.32 1.97
N LEU A 67 -5.61 -0.07 2.14
CA LEU A 67 -4.75 -0.50 1.03
C LEU A 67 -5.19 -1.83 0.41
N THR A 68 -5.82 -2.72 1.18
CA THR A 68 -6.37 -4.00 0.70
C THR A 68 -7.80 -3.89 0.19
N SER A 69 -8.57 -2.88 0.64
CA SER A 69 -9.96 -2.65 0.21
C SER A 69 -10.07 -1.75 -1.02
N THR A 70 -8.98 -1.13 -1.47
CA THR A 70 -8.98 -0.33 -2.71
C THR A 70 -9.23 -1.29 -3.89
N PRO A 71 -10.14 -0.96 -4.83
CA PRO A 71 -10.41 -1.82 -5.97
C PRO A 71 -9.10 -2.07 -6.72
N ILE A 72 -8.81 -3.35 -6.95
CA ILE A 72 -7.74 -3.79 -7.83
C ILE A 72 -8.01 -3.10 -9.17
N LEU A 73 -7.18 -2.10 -9.50
CA LEU A 73 -7.00 -1.48 -10.80
C LEU A 73 -7.76 -2.22 -11.91
N GLN A 74 -8.97 -1.75 -12.23
CA GLN A 74 -9.51 -2.05 -13.55
C GLN A 74 -8.67 -1.22 -14.52
N ALA A 75 -7.98 -1.89 -15.43
CA ALA A 75 -7.33 -1.22 -16.55
C ALA A 75 -8.38 -0.37 -17.28
N PRO A 76 -8.06 0.86 -17.71
CA PRO A 76 -8.96 1.63 -18.54
C PRO A 76 -9.24 0.83 -19.82
N ASN A 77 -10.51 0.75 -20.21
CA ASN A 77 -10.94 0.15 -21.48
C ASN A 77 -10.22 0.78 -22.67
#